data_AF-A0A485AAY6-F1
#
_entry.id   AF-A0A485AAY6-F1
#
_cell.length_a   1.000
_cell.length_b   1.000
_cell.length_c   1.000
_cell.angle_alpha   90.00
_cell.angle_beta   90.00
_cell.angle_gamma   90.00
#
_symmetry.space_group_name_H-M   'P 1'
#
loop_
_entity.id
_entity.type
_entity.pdbx_description
1 polymer ?
#
loop_
_entity_poly.entity_id
_entity_poly.type
_entity_poly.pdbx_seq_one_letter_code
_entity_poly.pdbx_strand_id
1 'polypeptide(L)'
;MDALELLVNRRSASRLAEPAPAGEQLQNILRAGMRAPDHGTLQPWQFVIVEGEGRERFSQLLEQGAVAAQSDEKAIEKARQRTISRADDYCGYRQVPGASKGSRVGTGDVGRLCGNGNANGGGRSGL
;
A
#
# COMPACT_ATOMS: atom_id res chain seq x y z
N MET A 1 2.78 11.96 -21.41
CA MET A 1 1.70 10.95 -21.48
C MET A 1 0.45 11.66 -21.90
N ASP A 2 -0.30 11.06 -22.81
CA ASP A 2 -1.60 11.60 -23.22
C ASP A 2 -2.64 11.46 -22.08
N ALA A 3 -3.65 12.33 -22.04
CA ALA A 3 -4.64 12.33 -20.96
C ALA A 3 -5.48 11.04 -20.95
N LEU A 4 -5.90 10.55 -22.11
CA LEU A 4 -6.67 9.32 -22.22
C LEU A 4 -5.80 8.12 -21.82
N GLU A 5 -4.55 8.11 -22.28
CA GLU A 5 -3.55 7.09 -21.93
C GLU A 5 -3.35 6.98 -20.42
N LEU A 6 -3.23 8.12 -19.71
CA LEU A 6 -3.12 8.14 -18.25
C LEU A 6 -4.34 7.51 -17.59
N LEU A 7 -5.55 7.91 -18.01
CA LEU A 7 -6.79 7.47 -17.37
C LEU A 7 -7.02 5.97 -17.52
N VAL A 8 -6.74 5.39 -18.69
CA VAL A 8 -6.98 3.95 -18.95
C VAL A 8 -5.89 3.06 -18.37
N ASN A 9 -4.66 3.56 -18.20
CA ASN A 9 -3.53 2.76 -17.74
C ASN A 9 -3.13 3.00 -16.27
N ARG A 10 -3.71 3.99 -15.57
CA ARG A 10 -3.33 4.30 -14.18
C ARG A 10 -3.46 3.08 -13.26
N ARG A 11 -2.36 2.73 -12.61
CA ARG A 11 -2.31 1.72 -11.53
C ARG A 11 -1.93 2.36 -10.21
N SER A 12 -2.33 1.73 -9.11
CA SER A 12 -1.87 2.12 -7.78
C SER A 12 -0.55 1.42 -7.50
N ALA A 13 0.48 2.19 -7.14
CA ALA A 13 1.76 1.65 -6.67
C ALA A 13 1.74 1.55 -5.15
N SER A 14 2.08 0.38 -4.62
CA SER A 14 2.03 0.11 -3.18
C SER A 14 3.40 0.17 -2.50
N ARG A 15 4.49 0.13 -3.29
CA ARG A 15 5.87 0.34 -2.84
C ARG A 15 6.35 1.66 -3.42
N LEU A 16 6.72 2.60 -2.56
CA LEU A 16 7.09 3.97 -2.93
C LEU A 16 8.43 4.28 -2.29
N ALA A 17 9.44 4.71 -3.04
CA ALA A 17 10.75 5.06 -2.49
C ALA A 17 10.93 6.59 -2.42
N GLU A 18 12.00 7.01 -1.74
CA GLU A 18 12.45 8.41 -1.78
C GLU A 18 13.09 8.75 -3.15
N PRO A 19 13.04 10.03 -3.59
CA PRO A 19 12.41 11.16 -2.91
C PRO A 19 10.89 11.23 -3.14
N ALA A 20 10.16 11.62 -2.10
CA ALA A 20 8.77 12.04 -2.24
C ALA A 20 8.63 13.28 -3.15
N PRO A 21 7.48 13.48 -3.83
CA PRO A 21 7.23 14.71 -4.59
C PRO A 21 7.30 15.95 -3.70
N ALA A 22 8.04 16.96 -4.13
CA ALA A 22 8.25 18.21 -3.40
C ALA A 22 8.10 19.44 -4.32
N GLY A 23 8.01 20.63 -3.72
CA GLY A 23 7.89 21.89 -4.45
C GLY A 23 6.71 21.91 -5.44
N GLU A 24 6.95 22.32 -6.68
CA GLU A 24 5.92 22.39 -7.73
C GLU A 24 5.23 21.04 -8.00
N GLN A 25 5.92 19.91 -7.84
CA GLN A 25 5.32 18.60 -8.04
C GLN A 25 4.19 18.35 -7.02
N LEU A 26 4.46 18.63 -5.75
CA LEU A 26 3.46 18.51 -4.69
C LEU A 26 2.32 19.51 -4.90
N GLN A 27 2.65 20.76 -5.27
CA GLN A 27 1.63 21.79 -5.54
C GLN A 27 0.71 21.38 -6.70
N ASN A 28 1.24 20.78 -7.75
CA ASN A 28 0.43 20.31 -8.87
C ASN A 28 -0.50 19.15 -8.48
N ILE A 29 -0.06 18.25 -7.59
CA ILE A 29 -0.91 17.18 -7.05
C ILE A 29 -2.08 17.78 -6.25
N LEU A 30 -1.80 18.73 -5.35
CA LEU A 30 -2.84 19.39 -4.55
C LEU A 30 -3.81 20.18 -5.44
N ARG A 31 -3.29 20.94 -6.42
CA ARG A 31 -4.10 21.67 -7.41
C ARG A 31 -5.03 20.73 -8.17
N ALA A 32 -4.53 19.57 -8.60
CA ALA A 32 -5.36 18.57 -9.27
C ALA A 32 -6.47 18.04 -8.34
N GLY A 33 -6.15 17.77 -7.07
CA GLY A 33 -7.12 17.31 -6.06
C GLY A 33 -8.29 18.29 -5.84
N MET A 34 -8.00 19.59 -5.84
CA MET A 34 -9.02 20.65 -5.70
C MET A 34 -9.96 20.79 -6.91
N ARG A 35 -9.73 20.06 -8.00
CA ARG A 35 -10.61 20.05 -9.19
C ARG A 35 -11.64 18.93 -9.16
N ALA A 36 -11.69 18.15 -8.08
CA ALA A 36 -12.78 17.20 -7.87
C ALA A 36 -14.15 17.91 -7.92
N PRO A 37 -15.18 17.27 -8.49
CA PRO A 37 -16.51 17.87 -8.55
C PRO A 37 -17.07 18.05 -7.14
N ASP A 38 -17.65 19.23 -6.91
CA ASP A 38 -18.12 19.65 -5.60
C ASP A 38 -19.50 20.28 -5.74
N HIS A 39 -20.51 19.56 -5.26
CA HIS A 39 -21.88 20.02 -5.36
C HIS A 39 -22.12 21.14 -4.35
N GLY A 40 -22.33 22.35 -4.84
CA GLY A 40 -22.51 23.55 -4.02
C GLY A 40 -21.24 24.33 -3.73
N THR A 41 -20.09 23.95 -4.32
CA THR A 41 -18.81 24.67 -4.18
C THR A 41 -18.42 24.90 -2.70
N LEU A 42 -18.67 23.91 -1.86
CA LEU A 42 -18.41 23.98 -0.41
C LEU A 42 -16.92 23.85 -0.07
N GLN A 43 -16.14 23.29 -0.99
CA GLN A 43 -14.74 22.91 -0.84
C GLN A 43 -14.48 22.13 0.46
N PRO A 44 -15.24 21.05 0.75
CA PRO A 44 -15.25 20.42 2.07
C PRO A 44 -14.01 19.55 2.36
N TRP A 45 -12.98 19.61 1.51
CA TRP A 45 -11.76 18.83 1.66
C TRP A 45 -10.71 19.58 2.48
N GLN A 46 -10.00 18.82 3.30
CA GLN A 46 -8.80 19.25 3.98
C GLN A 46 -7.66 18.29 3.64
N PHE A 47 -6.57 18.80 3.07
CA PHE A 47 -5.37 18.01 2.81
C PHE A 47 -4.43 18.13 4.00
N VAL A 48 -4.05 17.00 4.58
CA VAL A 48 -3.02 16.92 5.63
C VAL A 48 -1.79 16.27 5.03
N ILE A 49 -0.70 17.03 4.94
CA ILE A 49 0.59 16.53 4.46
C ILE A 49 1.36 15.99 5.66
N VAL A 50 1.79 14.74 5.56
CA VAL A 50 2.56 14.05 6.60
C VAL A 50 3.89 13.62 6.02
N GLU A 51 4.96 14.30 6.41
CA GLU A 51 6.33 14.09 5.92
C GLU A 51 7.36 14.09 7.05
N GLY A 52 8.56 13.59 6.79
CA GLY A 52 9.66 13.52 7.77
C GLY A 52 9.24 12.89 9.09
N GLU A 53 9.60 13.53 10.21
CA GLU A 53 9.22 13.12 11.58
C GLU A 53 7.70 13.09 11.81
N GLY A 54 6.91 13.79 10.98
CA GLY A 54 5.46 13.68 11.00
C GLY A 54 4.97 12.25 10.73
N ARG A 55 5.71 11.49 9.92
CA ARG A 55 5.39 10.08 9.61
C ARG A 55 5.49 9.20 10.84
N GLU A 56 6.48 9.42 11.70
CA GLU A 56 6.65 8.67 12.94
C GLU A 56 5.52 8.97 13.93
N ARG A 57 5.21 10.27 14.13
CA ARG A 57 4.07 10.69 14.96
C ARG A 57 2.76 10.09 14.47
N PHE A 58 2.55 10.06 13.14
CA PHE A 58 1.36 9.46 12.56
C PHE A 58 1.30 7.94 12.80
N SER A 59 2.43 7.24 12.66
CA SER A 59 2.51 5.80 12.98
C SER A 59 2.13 5.50 14.43
N GLN A 60 2.60 6.31 15.38
CA GLN A 60 2.26 6.15 16.79
C GLN A 60 0.76 6.39 17.04
N LEU A 61 0.15 7.38 16.39
CA LEU A 61 -1.30 7.62 16.47
C LEU A 61 -2.12 6.45 15.89
N LEU A 62 -1.67 5.87 14.77
CA LEU A 62 -2.31 4.69 14.19
C LEU A 62 -2.25 3.48 15.13
N GLU A 63 -1.11 3.28 15.80
CA GLU A 63 -0.94 2.23 16.81
C GLU A 63 -1.90 2.44 17.99
N GLN A 64 -1.92 3.65 18.56
CA GLN A 64 -2.82 4.00 19.67
C GLN A 64 -4.28 3.77 19.29
N GLY A 65 -4.68 4.16 18.07
CA GLY A 65 -6.03 3.90 17.57
C GLY A 65 -6.35 2.40 17.43
N ALA A 66 -5.40 1.59 16.97
CA ALA A 66 -5.57 0.14 16.86
C ALA A 66 -5.73 -0.53 18.24
N VAL A 67 -4.96 -0.09 19.23
CA VAL A 67 -5.06 -0.55 20.62
C VAL A 67 -6.42 -0.15 21.22
N ALA A 68 -6.83 1.11 21.06
CA ALA A 68 -8.13 1.60 21.55
C ALA A 68 -9.31 0.84 20.90
N ALA A 69 -9.16 0.43 19.64
CA ALA A 69 -10.13 -0.40 18.92
C ALA A 69 -10.07 -1.90 19.29
N GLN A 70 -9.23 -2.31 20.25
CA GLN A 70 -9.03 -3.71 20.67
C GLN A 70 -8.69 -4.64 19.48
N SER A 71 -7.88 -4.14 18.55
CA SER A 71 -7.46 -4.92 17.39
C SER A 71 -6.51 -6.05 17.79
N ASP A 72 -6.36 -7.04 16.91
CA ASP A 72 -5.36 -8.10 17.12
C ASP A 72 -3.91 -7.58 17.04
N GLU A 73 -2.99 -8.33 17.64
CA GLU A 73 -1.56 -7.97 17.70
C GLU A 73 -0.94 -7.71 16.31
N LYS A 74 -1.38 -8.45 15.30
CA LYS A 74 -0.87 -8.28 13.93
C LYS A 74 -1.34 -6.96 13.33
N ALA A 75 -2.55 -6.52 13.65
CA ALA A 75 -3.11 -5.26 13.21
C ALA A 75 -2.43 -4.07 13.92
N ILE A 76 -2.11 -4.20 15.21
CA ILE A 76 -1.39 -3.19 16.00
C ILE A 76 0.03 -3.02 15.46
N GLU A 77 0.77 -4.11 15.27
CA GLU A 77 2.13 -4.04 14.73
C GLU A 77 2.14 -3.50 13.30
N LYS A 78 1.16 -3.89 12.48
CA LYS A 78 0.98 -3.31 11.14
C LYS A 78 0.74 -1.81 11.21
N ALA A 79 -0.06 -1.32 12.16
CA ALA A 79 -0.33 0.10 12.34
C ALA A 79 0.95 0.88 12.68
N ARG A 80 1.76 0.33 13.60
CA ARG A 80 3.06 0.89 14.00
C ARG A 80 4.04 0.99 12.83
N GLN A 81 4.09 0.00 11.95
CA GLN A 81 5.08 -0.06 10.86
C GLN A 81 4.66 0.69 9.58
N ARG A 82 3.40 1.14 9.42
CA ARG A 82 2.90 1.66 8.13
C ARG A 82 3.68 2.83 7.57
N THR A 83 4.17 3.71 8.43
CA THR A 83 4.64 5.04 7.99
C THR A 83 6.16 5.17 8.04
N ILE A 84 6.83 4.34 8.85
CA ILE A 84 8.24 4.50 9.22
C ILE A 84 9.18 3.70 8.30
N SER A 85 8.79 2.51 7.82
CA SER A 85 9.77 1.55 7.28
C SER A 85 9.68 1.25 5.80
N ARG A 86 8.77 1.87 5.03
CA ARG A 86 8.36 1.28 3.75
C ARG A 86 8.57 2.20 2.56
N ALA A 87 9.86 2.38 2.24
CA ALA A 87 10.31 2.56 0.86
C ALA A 87 10.13 1.28 0.04
N ASP A 88 10.40 0.12 0.66
CA ASP A 88 10.60 -1.13 -0.09
C ASP A 88 9.47 -2.14 0.00
N ASP A 89 8.45 -1.89 0.79
CA ASP A 89 7.56 -2.97 1.11
C ASP A 89 6.14 -2.44 1.37
N TYR A 90 5.16 -2.90 0.63
CA TYR A 90 3.74 -2.90 0.99
C TYR A 90 3.09 -3.58 -0.19
N CYS A 91 2.67 -4.82 0.01
CA CYS A 91 1.61 -5.40 -0.80
C CYS A 91 0.71 -6.11 0.20
N GLY A 92 -0.50 -5.60 0.35
CA GLY A 92 -1.39 -6.02 1.42
C GLY A 92 -2.85 -5.85 1.05
N TYR A 93 -3.27 -6.50 -0.03
CA TYR A 93 -4.60 -7.14 -0.08
C TYR A 93 -4.37 -8.65 0.05
N ARG A 94 -4.96 -9.27 1.09
CA ARG A 94 -5.03 -10.73 1.18
C ARG A 94 -6.12 -11.18 0.21
N GLN A 95 -5.75 -11.74 -0.93
CA GLN A 95 -6.67 -12.48 -1.78
C GLN A 95 -6.81 -13.90 -1.21
N VAL A 96 -8.02 -14.26 -0.81
CA VAL A 96 -8.39 -15.64 -0.47
C VAL A 96 -8.37 -16.47 -1.76
N PRO A 97 -7.67 -17.62 -1.83
CA PRO A 97 -7.76 -18.49 -2.99
C PRO A 97 -9.21 -19.00 -3.10
N GLY A 98 -9.90 -18.63 -4.19
CA GLY A 98 -11.22 -19.14 -4.54
C GLY A 98 -12.38 -18.14 -4.59
N ALA A 99 -12.19 -16.87 -4.23
CA ALA A 99 -13.23 -15.85 -4.40
C ALA A 99 -13.03 -15.13 -5.74
N SER A 100 -13.74 -15.54 -6.79
CA SER A 100 -13.90 -14.65 -7.93
C SER A 100 -14.94 -13.58 -7.58
N LYS A 101 -14.97 -12.48 -8.33
CA LYS A 101 -16.09 -11.54 -8.32
C LYS A 101 -17.32 -12.28 -8.87
N GLY A 102 -18.06 -12.98 -8.00
CA GLY A 102 -19.34 -13.61 -8.33
C GLY A 102 -19.30 -15.00 -9.00
N SER A 103 -18.24 -15.80 -8.88
CA SER A 103 -18.20 -17.17 -9.44
C SER A 103 -17.47 -18.17 -8.55
N ARG A 104 -18.03 -19.39 -8.49
CA ARG A 104 -17.51 -20.56 -7.78
C ARG A 104 -16.15 -21.00 -8.34
N VAL A 105 -15.34 -21.55 -7.43
CA VAL A 105 -13.99 -22.12 -7.59
C VAL A 105 -13.85 -23.03 -8.82
N GLY A 106 -12.80 -22.79 -9.62
CA GLY A 106 -12.26 -23.73 -10.60
C GLY A 106 -10.81 -24.05 -10.26
N THR A 107 -10.55 -25.33 -9.97
CA THR A 107 -9.31 -25.88 -9.41
C THR A 107 -8.20 -25.94 -10.45
N GLY A 108 -7.06 -25.29 -10.19
CA GLY A 108 -5.85 -25.46 -11.00
C GLY A 108 -4.82 -24.37 -10.74
N ASP A 109 -3.70 -24.75 -10.12
CA ASP A 109 -2.44 -23.99 -10.00
C ASP A 109 -2.42 -22.66 -9.23
N VAL A 110 -2.00 -22.75 -7.96
CA VAL A 110 -1.24 -21.67 -7.31
C VAL A 110 -0.07 -22.29 -6.54
N GLY A 111 1.04 -22.45 -7.26
CA GLY A 111 2.35 -22.76 -6.71
C GLY A 111 2.88 -21.63 -5.83
N ARG A 112 3.36 -22.03 -4.66
CA ARG A 112 3.98 -21.24 -3.62
C ARG A 112 5.44 -20.94 -3.99
N LEU A 113 5.83 -19.67 -4.14
CA LEU A 113 7.23 -19.26 -4.15
C LEU A 113 7.44 -18.05 -3.23
N CYS A 114 7.55 -18.35 -1.93
CA CYS A 114 8.35 -17.55 -1.00
C CYS A 114 9.33 -18.52 -0.36
N GLY A 115 10.50 -18.66 -0.96
CA GLY A 115 11.61 -19.46 -0.41
C GLY A 115 12.54 -18.55 0.40
N ASN A 116 12.48 -18.67 1.73
CA ASN A 116 13.64 -18.47 2.59
C ASN A 116 14.20 -19.88 2.86
N GLY A 117 15.43 -20.15 2.43
CA GLY A 117 16.09 -21.43 2.63
C GLY A 117 17.59 -21.25 2.74
N ASN A 118 18.07 -21.05 3.96
CA ASN A 118 19.47 -21.16 4.34
C ASN A 118 19.89 -22.65 4.34
N ALA A 119 21.12 -22.90 3.86
CA ALA A 119 22.02 -24.04 4.06
C ALA A 119 21.46 -25.43 4.45
N ASN A 120 21.73 -26.45 3.61
CA ASN A 120 22.73 -27.51 3.86
C ASN A 120 22.42 -28.81 3.09
N GLY A 121 23.45 -29.36 2.46
CA GLY A 121 23.72 -30.81 2.49
C GLY A 121 23.16 -31.68 1.37
N GLY A 122 24.05 -32.49 0.79
CA GLY A 122 23.69 -33.82 0.28
C GLY A 122 23.62 -33.95 -1.23
N GLY A 123 24.76 -34.29 -1.85
CA GLY A 123 24.79 -34.68 -3.25
C GLY A 123 24.04 -35.98 -3.52
N ARG A 124 23.74 -36.21 -4.81
CA ARG A 124 23.83 -37.53 -5.44
C ARG A 124 23.83 -37.38 -6.97
N SER A 125 24.84 -38.02 -7.53
CA SER A 125 25.01 -38.46 -8.91
C SER A 125 23.79 -39.18 -9.49
N GLY A 126 23.62 -39.11 -10.81
CA GLY A 126 22.91 -40.16 -11.55
C GLY A 126 22.32 -39.72 -12.88
N LEU A 127 23.08 -39.99 -13.95
CA LEU A 127 22.70 -40.22 -15.35
C LEU A 127 22.05 -39.06 -16.13
#